data_AF-A0A7S1PRJ4-F1
#
_entry.id   AF-A0A7S1PRJ4-F1
#
_cell.length_a   1.000
_cell.length_b   1.000
_cell.length_c   1.000
_cell.angle_alpha   90.00
_cell.angle_beta   90.00
_cell.angle_gamma   90.00
#
_symmetry.space_group_name_H-M   'P 1'
#
loop_
_entity.id
_entity.type
_entity.pdbx_description
1 polymer ?
#
loop_
_entity_poly.entity_id
_entity_poly.type
_entity_poly.pdbx_seq_one_letter_code
_entity_poly.pdbx_strand_id
1 'polypeptide(L)'
;MVRACDTDFLRLYNFLFIRFRPERHWYCVVPLIRSLLMALTPILPNTFMQIISLQVVMLFCMVVTVHARPMRVAQANWMDTGLTGAMLLLASWSGFCMREDASHIVAWLVVVQAACVMLIVLAVVFVVLVRRYGRLDKPFRYFLCHHKAGAAATARLLKMTLSGGIFLDSDN
;
A
#
# COMPACT_ATOMS: atom_id res chain seq x y z
N MET A 1 -39.86 12.77 4.49
CA MET A 1 -40.00 11.48 5.22
C MET A 1 -38.79 10.62 4.90
N VAL A 2 -37.71 10.78 5.68
CA VAL A 2 -36.53 9.91 5.63
C VAL A 2 -36.89 8.69 6.48
N ARG A 3 -37.16 7.54 5.85
CA ARG A 3 -37.35 6.27 6.56
C ARG A 3 -36.17 6.06 7.48
N ALA A 4 -36.43 5.66 8.73
CA ALA A 4 -35.42 5.24 9.70
C ALA A 4 -34.44 4.32 8.99
N CYS A 5 -33.28 4.88 8.62
CA CYS A 5 -32.29 4.20 7.82
C CYS A 5 -31.74 3.11 8.73
N ASP A 6 -31.97 1.86 8.34
CA ASP A 6 -31.63 0.64 9.05
C ASP A 6 -30.16 0.69 9.51
N THR A 7 -29.95 1.18 10.73
CA THR A 7 -28.62 1.37 11.32
C THR A 7 -27.95 0.04 11.58
N ASP A 8 -28.74 -1.02 11.71
CA ASP A 8 -28.27 -2.38 11.93
C ASP A 8 -27.70 -2.95 10.63
N PHE A 9 -28.33 -2.67 9.48
CA PHE A 9 -27.72 -2.93 8.17
C PHE A 9 -26.37 -2.20 8.03
N LEU A 10 -26.30 -0.89 8.31
CA LEU A 10 -25.03 -0.15 8.23
C LEU A 10 -23.96 -0.68 9.20
N ARG A 11 -24.33 -1.16 10.38
CA ARG A 11 -23.41 -1.79 11.34
C ARG A 11 -22.93 -3.17 10.88
N LEU A 12 -23.78 -3.97 10.24
CA LEU A 12 -23.42 -5.28 9.72
C LEU A 12 -22.44 -5.18 8.54
N TYR A 13 -22.69 -4.23 7.64
CA TYR A 13 -21.89 -4.00 6.44
C TYR A 13 -20.69 -3.07 6.66
N ASN A 14 -20.57 -2.51 7.87
CA ASN A 14 -19.48 -1.61 8.25
C ASN A 14 -18.11 -2.25 8.07
N PHE A 15 -17.99 -3.54 8.41
CA PHE A 15 -16.75 -4.29 8.25
C PHE A 15 -16.30 -4.41 6.78
N LEU A 16 -17.24 -4.56 5.86
CA LEU A 16 -16.97 -4.72 4.43
C LEU A 16 -16.67 -3.38 3.73
N PHE A 17 -17.38 -2.30 4.08
CA PHE A 17 -17.32 -1.05 3.30
C PHE A 17 -16.54 0.09 3.97
N ILE A 18 -16.33 0.10 5.30
CA ILE A 18 -15.56 1.20 5.94
C ILE A 18 -14.10 1.18 5.50
N ARG A 19 -13.51 -0.01 5.32
CA ARG A 19 -12.08 -0.15 5.03
C ARG A 19 -11.71 0.44 3.66
N PHE A 20 -12.65 0.40 2.71
CA PHE A 20 -12.44 0.85 1.34
C PHE A 20 -12.93 2.28 1.12
N ARG A 21 -12.33 2.96 0.14
CA ARG A 21 -12.82 4.26 -0.33
C ARG A 21 -14.21 4.08 -0.96
N PRO A 22 -15.17 4.99 -0.74
CA PRO A 22 -16.53 4.87 -1.29
C PRO A 22 -16.53 4.79 -2.83
N GLU A 23 -15.57 5.45 -3.47
CA GLU A 23 -15.34 5.42 -4.92
C GLU A 23 -14.92 4.04 -5.47
N ARG A 24 -14.48 3.10 -4.61
CA ARG A 24 -13.89 1.81 -5.00
C ARG A 24 -14.50 0.64 -4.22
N HIS A 25 -15.82 0.65 -4.04
CA HIS A 25 -16.56 -0.40 -3.33
C HIS A 25 -16.47 -1.78 -4.02
N TRP A 26 -16.33 -1.82 -5.35
CA TRP A 26 -16.15 -3.06 -6.12
C TRP A 26 -14.94 -3.89 -5.68
N TYR A 27 -13.95 -3.25 -5.05
CA TYR A 27 -12.73 -3.92 -4.62
C TYR A 27 -12.99 -4.94 -3.51
N CYS A 28 -14.09 -4.87 -2.76
CA CYS A 28 -14.40 -5.87 -1.74
C CYS A 28 -14.58 -7.29 -2.31
N VAL A 29 -14.90 -7.40 -3.60
CA VAL A 29 -15.07 -8.68 -4.31
C VAL A 29 -13.72 -9.29 -4.69
N VAL A 30 -12.70 -8.47 -4.98
CA VAL A 30 -11.36 -8.92 -5.38
C VAL A 30 -10.71 -9.87 -4.36
N PRO A 31 -10.62 -9.54 -3.05
CA PRO A 31 -10.04 -10.46 -2.07
C PRO A 31 -10.91 -11.70 -1.84
N LEU A 32 -12.22 -11.64 -2.06
CA LEU A 32 -13.10 -12.81 -1.99
C LEU A 32 -12.82 -13.77 -3.15
N ILE A 33 -12.74 -13.26 -4.38
CA ILE A 33 -12.35 -14.03 -5.56
C ILE A 33 -10.95 -14.61 -5.37
N ARG A 34 -10.00 -13.82 -4.86
CA ARG A 34 -8.64 -14.29 -4.55
C ARG A 34 -8.67 -15.47 -3.60
N SER A 35 -9.39 -15.37 -2.48
CA SER A 35 -9.49 -16.45 -1.50
C SER A 35 -10.18 -17.69 -2.06
N LEU A 36 -11.20 -17.52 -2.90
CA LEU A 36 -11.84 -18.62 -3.60
C LEU A 36 -10.86 -19.33 -4.56
N LEU A 37 -10.15 -18.58 -5.40
CA LEU A 37 -9.16 -19.13 -6.33
C LEU A 37 -8.03 -19.84 -5.59
N MET A 38 -7.54 -19.26 -4.49
CA MET A 38 -6.54 -19.91 -3.63
C MET A 38 -7.06 -21.23 -3.07
N ALA A 39 -8.32 -21.30 -2.63
CA ALA A 39 -8.95 -22.53 -2.13
C ALA A 39 -9.17 -23.60 -3.23
N LEU A 40 -9.29 -23.20 -4.50
CA LEU A 40 -9.41 -24.11 -5.63
C LEU A 40 -8.06 -24.65 -6.14
N THR A 41 -6.95 -23.96 -5.82
CA THR A 41 -5.59 -24.38 -6.18
C THR A 41 -5.30 -25.88 -5.99
N PRO A 42 -5.57 -26.53 -4.82
CA PRO A 42 -5.22 -27.93 -4.58
C PRO A 42 -6.03 -28.93 -5.43
N ILE A 43 -7.05 -28.51 -6.16
CA ILE A 43 -7.81 -29.37 -7.07
C ILE A 43 -6.96 -29.78 -8.28
N LEU A 44 -5.94 -28.98 -8.62
CA LEU A 44 -5.05 -29.29 -9.74
C LEU A 44 -4.21 -30.54 -9.43
N PRO A 45 -4.15 -31.54 -10.31
CA PRO A 45 -3.49 -32.81 -10.03
C PRO A 45 -1.96 -32.70 -10.00
N ASN A 46 -1.39 -31.66 -10.62
CA ASN A 46 0.04 -31.44 -10.70
C ASN A 46 0.45 -30.32 -9.75
N THR A 47 1.37 -30.62 -8.82
CA THR A 47 1.90 -29.69 -7.82
C THR A 47 2.54 -28.45 -8.45
N PHE A 48 3.17 -28.57 -9.63
CA PHE A 48 3.67 -27.40 -10.37
C PHE A 48 2.55 -26.46 -10.79
N MET A 49 1.45 -27.02 -11.31
CA MET A 49 0.29 -26.23 -11.71
C MET A 49 -0.35 -25.55 -10.50
N GLN A 50 -0.34 -26.21 -9.33
CA GLN A 50 -0.78 -25.60 -8.06
C GLN A 50 0.07 -24.37 -7.72
N ILE A 51 1.40 -24.49 -7.75
CA ILE A 51 2.30 -23.38 -7.41
C ILE A 51 2.17 -22.24 -8.42
N ILE A 52 2.17 -22.54 -9.72
CA ILE A 52 2.07 -21.52 -10.78
C ILE A 52 0.72 -20.80 -10.71
N SER A 53 -0.38 -21.54 -10.56
CA SER A 53 -1.71 -20.92 -10.46
C SER A 53 -1.83 -20.02 -9.23
N LEU A 54 -1.32 -20.44 -8.08
CA LEU A 54 -1.28 -19.64 -6.85
C LEU A 54 -0.47 -18.34 -7.06
N GLN A 55 0.68 -18.45 -7.71
CA GLN A 55 1.53 -17.31 -8.04
C GLN A 55 0.84 -16.33 -9.00
N VAL A 56 0.21 -16.80 -10.07
CA VAL A 56 -0.52 -15.96 -11.03
C VAL A 56 -1.67 -15.23 -10.35
N VAL A 57 -2.46 -15.92 -9.52
CA VAL A 57 -3.58 -15.33 -8.77
C VAL A 57 -3.07 -14.25 -7.81
N MET A 58 -2.02 -14.53 -7.05
CA MET A 58 -1.44 -13.56 -6.11
C MET A 58 -0.83 -12.36 -6.82
N LEU A 59 -0.13 -12.56 -7.94
CA LEU A 59 0.47 -11.48 -8.73
C LEU A 59 -0.61 -10.58 -9.33
N PHE A 60 -1.64 -11.16 -9.94
CA PHE A 60 -2.77 -10.41 -10.47
C PHE A 60 -3.43 -9.57 -9.38
N CYS A 61 -3.71 -10.17 -8.22
CA CYS A 61 -4.31 -9.44 -7.11
C CYS A 61 -3.41 -8.31 -6.61
N MET A 62 -2.09 -8.53 -6.50
CA MET A 62 -1.13 -7.52 -6.09
C MET A 62 -1.13 -6.32 -7.06
N VAL A 63 -1.13 -6.58 -8.37
CA VAL A 63 -1.21 -5.52 -9.40
C VAL A 63 -2.49 -4.71 -9.21
N VAL A 64 -3.64 -5.39 -9.06
CA VAL A 64 -4.92 -4.71 -8.81
C VAL A 64 -4.87 -3.90 -7.50
N THR A 65 -4.29 -4.41 -6.41
CA THR A 65 -4.12 -3.66 -5.14
C THR A 65 -3.30 -2.38 -5.34
N VAL A 66 -2.18 -2.49 -6.06
CA VAL A 66 -1.22 -1.38 -6.25
C VAL A 66 -1.82 -0.28 -7.12
N HIS A 67 -2.55 -0.64 -8.19
CA HIS A 67 -3.23 0.32 -9.07
C HIS A 67 -4.49 0.89 -8.42
N ALA A 68 -5.34 0.03 -7.86
CA ALA A 68 -6.64 0.41 -7.33
C ALA A 68 -6.56 0.98 -5.91
N ARG A 69 -5.40 1.00 -5.23
CA ARG A 69 -5.17 1.57 -3.88
C ARG A 69 -6.44 1.74 -3.04
N PRO A 70 -7.12 0.63 -2.74
CA PRO A 70 -8.55 0.66 -2.42
C PRO A 70 -8.80 1.10 -0.98
N MET A 71 -7.83 0.93 -0.09
CA MET A 71 -7.97 1.31 1.30
C MET A 71 -7.88 2.83 1.48
N ARG A 72 -8.68 3.36 2.41
CA ARG A 72 -8.68 4.78 2.76
C ARG A 72 -7.30 5.23 3.26
N VAL A 73 -6.70 4.42 4.14
CA VAL A 73 -5.39 4.67 4.73
C VAL A 73 -4.28 4.19 3.79
N ALA A 74 -3.39 5.11 3.37
CA ALA A 74 -2.31 4.79 2.46
C ALA A 74 -1.33 3.75 3.01
N GLN A 75 -1.04 3.79 4.32
CA GLN A 75 -0.18 2.81 4.99
C GLN A 75 -0.75 1.38 4.88
N ALA A 76 -2.07 1.23 4.98
CA ALA A 76 -2.71 -0.07 4.88
C ALA A 76 -2.57 -0.69 3.47
N ASN A 77 -2.59 0.13 2.40
CA ASN A 77 -2.31 -0.34 1.05
C ASN A 77 -0.86 -0.84 0.90
N TRP A 78 0.12 -0.14 1.52
CA TRP A 78 1.52 -0.57 1.49
C TRP A 78 1.74 -1.86 2.28
N MET A 79 1.13 -1.99 3.45
CA MET A 79 1.18 -3.23 4.24
C MET A 79 0.56 -4.41 3.50
N ASP A 80 -0.61 -4.22 2.89
CA ASP A 80 -1.31 -5.27 2.13
C ASP A 80 -0.51 -5.72 0.89
N THR A 81 0.09 -4.76 0.18
CA THR A 81 1.00 -5.04 -0.95
C THR A 81 2.26 -5.77 -0.48
N GLY A 82 2.86 -5.34 0.63
CA GLY A 82 4.06 -5.97 1.19
C GLY A 82 3.80 -7.41 1.65
N LEU A 83 2.67 -7.64 2.33
CA LEU A 83 2.26 -8.98 2.77
C LEU A 83 2.02 -9.90 1.57
N THR A 84 1.32 -9.41 0.55
CA THR A 84 1.08 -10.18 -0.68
C THR A 84 2.39 -10.50 -1.42
N GLY A 85 3.32 -9.53 -1.47
CA GLY A 85 4.66 -9.75 -2.02
C GLY A 85 5.46 -10.79 -1.24
N ALA A 86 5.41 -10.78 0.10
CA ALA A 86 6.05 -11.79 0.93
C ALA A 86 5.47 -13.19 0.68
N MET A 87 4.15 -13.31 0.56
CA MET A 87 3.49 -14.57 0.20
C MET A 87 3.93 -15.08 -1.18
N LEU A 88 4.08 -14.19 -2.17
CA LEU A 88 4.60 -14.55 -3.50
C LEU A 88 6.04 -15.07 -3.45
N LEU A 89 6.91 -14.46 -2.63
CA LEU A 89 8.28 -14.94 -2.44
C LEU A 89 8.31 -16.33 -1.80
N LEU A 90 7.49 -16.56 -0.77
CA LEU A 90 7.37 -17.88 -0.14
C LEU A 90 6.84 -18.93 -1.12
N ALA A 91 5.83 -18.59 -1.93
CA ALA A 91 5.32 -19.48 -2.97
C ALA A 91 6.33 -19.74 -4.09
N SER A 92 7.24 -18.79 -4.36
CA SER A 92 8.34 -18.98 -5.32
C SER A 92 9.40 -19.91 -4.72
N TRP A 93 9.72 -19.72 -3.44
CA TRP A 93 10.64 -20.59 -2.70
C TRP A 93 10.16 -22.05 -2.66
N SER A 94 8.86 -22.27 -2.40
CA SER A 94 8.30 -23.63 -2.42
C SER A 94 8.43 -24.30 -3.79
N GLY A 95 8.39 -23.53 -4.88
CA GLY A 95 8.64 -24.02 -6.23
C GLY A 95 10.08 -24.50 -6.44
N PHE A 96 11.08 -23.84 -5.84
CA PHE A 96 12.48 -24.28 -5.88
C PHE A 96 12.74 -25.55 -5.06
N CYS A 97 11.98 -25.75 -3.98
CA CYS A 97 12.11 -26.95 -3.15
C CYS A 97 11.46 -28.19 -3.75
N MET A 98 10.70 -28.05 -4.86
CA MET A 98 10.14 -29.20 -5.57
C MET A 98 11.24 -29.95 -6.32
N ARG A 99 11.30 -31.26 -6.08
CA ARG A 99 12.34 -32.17 -6.58
C ARG A 99 11.94 -32.94 -7.84
N GLU A 100 10.81 -32.59 -8.45
CA GLU A 100 10.34 -33.21 -9.69
C GLU A 100 11.18 -32.72 -10.88
N ASP A 101 11.29 -33.55 -11.94
CA ASP A 101 11.97 -33.27 -13.21
C ASP A 101 11.31 -32.10 -13.97
N ALA A 102 11.39 -30.91 -13.39
CA ALA A 102 10.84 -29.70 -13.96
C ALA A 102 11.61 -29.38 -15.24
N SER A 103 10.88 -29.21 -16.34
CA SER A 103 11.44 -28.65 -17.57
C SER A 103 12.22 -27.37 -17.24
N HIS A 104 13.43 -27.21 -17.79
CA HIS A 104 14.30 -26.05 -17.56
C HIS A 104 13.57 -24.70 -17.71
N ILE A 105 12.53 -24.65 -18.55
CA ILE A 105 11.68 -23.48 -18.77
C ILE A 105 10.96 -23.05 -17.47
N VAL A 106 10.44 -23.99 -16.69
CA VAL A 106 9.69 -23.72 -15.46
C VAL A 106 10.63 -23.16 -14.38
N ALA A 107 11.83 -23.73 -14.26
CA ALA A 107 12.85 -23.22 -13.35
C ALA A 107 13.19 -21.75 -13.66
N TRP A 108 13.41 -21.42 -14.94
CA TRP A 108 13.65 -20.04 -15.35
C TRP A 108 12.46 -19.11 -15.10
N LEU A 109 11.22 -19.57 -15.29
CA LEU A 109 10.03 -18.78 -14.98
C LEU A 109 9.96 -18.43 -13.49
N VAL A 110 10.21 -19.39 -12.60
CA VAL A 110 10.21 -19.16 -11.14
C VAL A 110 11.34 -18.20 -10.75
N VAL A 111 12.53 -18.33 -11.34
CA VAL A 111 13.67 -17.41 -11.12
C VAL A 111 13.33 -15.99 -11.55
N VAL A 112 12.83 -15.81 -12.77
CA VAL A 112 12.47 -14.49 -13.31
C VAL A 112 11.37 -13.85 -12.47
N GLN A 113 10.36 -14.63 -12.08
CA GLN A 113 9.30 -14.12 -11.22
C GLN A 113 9.81 -13.73 -9.84
N ALA A 114 10.64 -14.56 -9.19
CA ALA A 114 11.24 -14.24 -7.91
C ALA A 114 12.08 -12.96 -7.99
N ALA A 115 12.85 -12.78 -9.07
CA ALA A 115 13.61 -11.55 -9.34
C ALA A 115 12.69 -10.33 -9.50
N CYS A 116 11.61 -10.44 -10.28
CA CYS A 116 10.62 -9.37 -10.43
C CYS A 116 9.98 -8.96 -9.09
N VAL A 117 9.56 -9.94 -8.28
CA VAL A 117 8.97 -9.66 -6.96
C VAL A 117 10.01 -9.01 -6.04
N MET A 118 11.25 -9.49 -6.03
CA MET A 118 12.34 -8.91 -5.26
C MET A 118 12.61 -7.45 -5.67
N LEU A 119 12.66 -7.16 -6.97
CA LEU A 119 12.82 -5.79 -7.49
C LEU A 119 11.67 -4.88 -7.05
N ILE A 120 10.43 -5.36 -7.08
CA ILE A 120 9.27 -4.58 -6.62
C ILE A 120 9.39 -4.29 -5.12
N VAL A 121 9.75 -5.28 -4.31
CA VAL A 121 9.95 -5.10 -2.86
C VAL A 121 11.06 -4.07 -2.58
N LEU A 122 12.20 -4.18 -3.27
CA LEU A 122 13.29 -3.22 -3.15
C LEU A 122 12.88 -1.81 -3.56
N ALA A 123 12.13 -1.66 -4.65
CA ALA A 123 11.60 -0.36 -5.09
C ALA A 123 10.64 0.24 -4.05
N VAL A 124 9.77 -0.57 -3.45
CA VAL A 124 8.87 -0.12 -2.37
C VAL A 124 9.68 0.33 -1.15
N VAL A 125 10.64 -0.48 -0.70
CA VAL A 125 11.53 -0.13 0.42
C VAL A 125 12.27 1.18 0.13
N PHE A 126 12.84 1.32 -1.06
CA PHE A 126 13.54 2.53 -1.48
C PHE A 126 12.62 3.76 -1.45
N VAL A 127 11.41 3.67 -2.01
CA VAL A 127 10.44 4.77 -1.98
C VAL A 127 10.05 5.13 -0.54
N VAL A 128 9.89 4.13 0.34
CA VAL A 128 9.59 4.37 1.76
C VAL A 128 10.75 5.07 2.46
N LEU A 129 11.99 4.62 2.24
CA LEU A 129 13.18 5.22 2.81
C LEU A 129 13.37 6.66 2.32
N VAL A 130 13.27 6.92 1.02
CA VAL A 130 13.34 8.27 0.45
C VAL A 130 12.23 9.16 0.99
N ARG A 131 11.01 8.65 1.19
CA ARG A 131 9.93 9.46 1.78
C ARG A 131 10.13 9.74 3.26
N ARG A 132 10.75 8.82 3.99
CA ARG A 132 10.97 8.92 5.44
C ARG A 132 12.21 9.76 5.79
N TYR A 133 13.28 9.62 5.01
CA TYR A 133 14.57 10.24 5.26
C TYR A 133 14.91 11.35 4.25
N GLY A 134 14.32 11.33 3.05
CA GLY A 134 14.53 12.35 2.02
C GLY A 134 13.64 13.59 2.19
N ARG A 135 12.71 13.58 3.15
CA ARG A 135 12.19 14.83 3.69
C ARG A 135 13.25 15.38 4.63
N LEU A 136 14.12 16.23 4.08
CA LEU A 136 14.73 17.27 4.88
C LEU A 136 13.57 18.07 5.47
N ASP A 137 13.17 17.75 6.71
CA ASP A 137 12.19 18.53 7.42
C ASP A 137 12.68 19.97 7.36
N LYS A 138 11.95 20.81 6.62
CA LYS A 138 12.27 22.23 6.59
C LYS A 138 12.19 22.67 8.05
N PRO A 139 13.25 23.24 8.63
CA PRO A 139 13.27 23.63 10.05
C PRO A 139 12.16 24.63 10.40
N PHE A 140 11.51 25.18 9.37
CA PHE A 140 10.44 26.15 9.49
C PHE A 140 9.22 25.74 8.67
N ARG A 141 8.07 25.68 9.36
CA ARG A 141 6.74 25.45 8.81
C ARG A 141 6.10 26.74 8.29
N TYR A 142 6.49 27.88 8.87
CA TYR A 142 6.01 29.20 8.50
C TYR A 142 7.19 30.13 8.25
N PHE A 143 7.05 30.95 7.20
CA PHE A 143 7.98 32.02 6.86
C PHE A 143 7.24 33.35 7.06
N LEU A 144 7.67 34.14 8.05
CA LEU A 144 7.11 35.45 8.33
C LEU A 144 7.98 36.53 7.70
N CYS A 145 7.45 37.20 6.67
CA CYS A 145 7.93 38.52 6.25
C CYS A 145 7.11 39.60 6.94
N HIS A 146 7.78 40.67 7.36
CA HIS A 146 7.13 41.84 7.93
C HIS A 146 7.90 43.08 7.50
N HIS A 147 7.21 44.22 7.43
CA HIS A 147 7.83 45.51 7.18
C HIS A 147 8.46 46.05 8.48
N LYS A 148 9.77 46.32 8.47
CA LYS A 148 10.58 46.68 9.64
C LYS A 148 10.01 47.79 10.53
N ALA A 149 9.44 48.83 9.92
CA ALA A 149 9.00 50.02 10.64
C ALA A 149 7.62 49.89 11.32
N GLY A 150 6.75 48.98 10.86
CA GLY A 150 5.33 49.01 11.25
C GLY A 150 4.73 47.68 11.69
N ALA A 151 5.32 46.55 11.29
CA ALA A 151 4.73 45.22 11.50
C ALA A 151 5.51 44.32 12.48
N ALA A 152 6.55 44.85 13.13
CA ALA A 152 7.42 44.06 14.01
C ALA A 152 6.70 43.53 15.27
N ALA A 153 5.84 44.35 15.89
CA ALA A 153 5.08 43.95 17.07
C ALA A 153 4.05 42.85 16.74
N THR A 154 3.33 43.00 15.63
CA THR A 154 2.37 42.02 15.12
C THR A 154 3.06 40.73 14.67
N ALA A 155 4.22 40.81 14.01
CA ALA A 155 5.01 39.64 13.62
C ALA A 155 5.50 38.83 14.85
N ARG A 156 5.92 39.52 15.93
CA ARG A 156 6.29 38.85 17.19
C ARG A 156 5.09 38.21 17.89
N LEU A 157 3.95 38.91 17.94
CA LEU A 157 2.72 38.36 18.52
C LEU A 157 2.26 37.11 17.74
N LEU A 158 2.34 37.17 16.40
CA LEU A 158 2.00 36.05 15.53
C LEU A 158 2.97 34.87 15.71
N LYS A 159 4.27 35.15 15.92
CA LYS A 159 5.28 34.13 16.27
C LYS A 159 4.97 33.43 17.60
N MET A 160 4.50 34.17 18.61
CA MET A 160 4.16 33.61 19.92
C MET A 160 2.87 32.79 19.91
N THR A 161 1.93 33.13 19.02
CA THR A 161 0.63 32.42 18.90
C THR A 161 0.71 31.18 18.00
N LEU A 162 1.59 31.17 17.01
CA LEU A 162 1.82 30.01 16.15
C LEU A 162 2.77 29.00 16.84
N SER A 163 2.35 27.75 16.98
CA SER A 163 3.21 26.66 17.47
C SER A 163 3.91 25.94 16.31
N GLY A 164 5.24 25.89 16.35
CA GLY A 164 6.08 25.19 15.36
C GLY A 164 7.35 25.96 14.99
N GLY A 165 8.17 25.38 14.10
CA GLY A 165 9.34 26.07 13.57
C GLY A 165 8.93 27.28 12.72
N ILE A 166 9.31 28.48 13.14
CA ILE A 166 8.99 29.74 12.45
C ILE A 166 10.29 30.45 12.09
N PHE A 167 10.49 30.71 10.80
CA PHE A 167 11.55 31.60 10.34
C PHE A 167 11.00 33.01 10.26
N LEU A 168 11.67 33.95 10.92
CA LEU A 168 11.28 35.34 10.93
C LEU A 168 12.35 36.12 10.16
N ASP A 169 11.98 36.59 8.98
CA ASP A 169 12.87 37.32 8.09
C ASP A 169 12.96 38.78 8.56
N SER A 170 14.18 39.25 8.84
CA SER A 170 14.46 40.56 9.47
C SER A 170 14.86 41.65 8.48
N ASP A 171 15.00 41.32 7.19
CA ASP A 171 15.71 42.15 6.22
C ASP A 171 14.82 42.95 5.24
N ASN A 172 13.51 43.10 5.51
CA ASN A 172 12.59 43.93 4.72
C ASN A 172 11.99 45.12 5.49
#